data_AF-X1I2M3-F1
#
_entry.id   AF-X1I2M3-F1
#
_cell.length_a   1.000
_cell.length_b   1.000
_cell.length_c   1.000
_cell.angle_alpha   90.00
_cell.angle_beta   90.00
_cell.angle_gamma   90.00
#
_symmetry.space_group_name_H-M   'P 1'
#
loop_
_entity.id
_entity.type
_entity.pdbx_description
1 polymer ?
#
loop_
_entity_poly.entity_id
_entity_poly.type
_entity_poly.pdbx_seq_one_letter_code
_entity_poly.pdbx_strand_id
1 'polypeptide(L)'
;RNDGDIFTEVTKDAGILSNVLNFGLGIAVSDFSGDGLADLILVGEWMPVRLFLNSGPTLEEITGQNWMPDSRGWWKSICSGDFDQDGDTDYLLGNLGLNFQIKPTPEEPASIYANDFDNNGSLDAIMSYFIRGKNYPIYPKDDLGSQIPDINRRYPSYGSFADQTISDIFSEKELNNSLLLQANTFSSSYLENLGNNQFELSDLPFSAQLSPVNSMRSDDYNNDGHPDVLLAGNFYGSRIQFGRLDANKGTFAYG
;
A
#
# COMPACT_ATOMS: atom_id res chain seq x y z
N ARG A 1 -9.47 -17.43 15.93
CA ARG A 1 -9.26 -18.90 15.96
C ARG A 1 -10.56 -19.59 15.58
N ASN A 2 -10.52 -20.64 14.76
CA ASN A 2 -11.68 -21.47 14.46
C ASN A 2 -11.77 -22.60 15.50
N ASP A 3 -12.81 -22.58 16.34
CA ASP A 3 -13.07 -23.59 17.37
C ASP A 3 -14.19 -24.57 16.92
N GLY A 4 -14.31 -24.77 15.60
CA GLY A 4 -15.34 -25.61 14.98
C GLY A 4 -16.57 -24.79 14.62
N ASP A 5 -17.56 -24.78 15.52
CA ASP A 5 -18.83 -24.09 15.28
C ASP A 5 -18.78 -22.59 15.59
N ILE A 6 -17.70 -22.13 16.25
CA ILE A 6 -17.54 -20.73 16.67
C ILE A 6 -16.16 -20.19 16.27
N PHE A 7 -16.14 -18.90 15.94
CA PHE A 7 -14.90 -18.14 15.80
C PHE A 7 -14.65 -17.32 17.07
N THR A 8 -13.48 -17.52 17.66
CA THR A 8 -13.03 -16.77 18.84
C THR A 8 -12.05 -15.68 18.42
N GLU A 9 -12.28 -14.45 18.86
CA GLU A 9 -11.37 -13.31 18.70
C GLU A 9 -10.10 -13.58 19.51
N VAL A 10 -8.95 -13.60 18.85
CA VAL A 10 -7.64 -13.89 19.45
C VAL A 10 -6.54 -12.98 18.88
N THR A 11 -6.88 -11.87 18.23
CA THR A 11 -5.93 -11.05 17.46
C THR A 11 -4.77 -10.61 18.34
N LYS A 12 -5.09 -10.12 19.55
CA LYS A 12 -4.09 -9.68 20.53
C LYS A 12 -3.27 -10.85 21.08
N ASP A 13 -3.92 -11.97 21.40
CA ASP A 13 -3.26 -13.14 21.98
C ASP A 13 -2.35 -13.84 20.95
N ALA A 14 -2.69 -13.75 19.67
CA ALA A 14 -1.90 -14.24 18.55
C ALA A 14 -0.73 -13.31 18.18
N GLY A 15 -0.56 -12.16 18.86
CA GLY A 15 0.53 -11.21 18.61
C GLY A 15 0.26 -10.20 17.49
N ILE A 16 -0.95 -10.20 16.90
CA ILE A 16 -1.32 -9.25 15.85
C ILE A 16 -1.80 -7.93 16.48
N LEU A 17 -1.12 -6.83 16.14
CA LEU A 17 -1.54 -5.49 16.54
C LEU A 17 -2.54 -4.92 15.52
N SER A 18 -3.81 -4.86 15.93
CA SER A 18 -4.84 -4.12 15.19
C SER A 18 -4.80 -2.64 15.60
N ASN A 19 -4.58 -1.75 14.63
CA ASN A 19 -4.70 -0.32 14.82
C ASN A 19 -5.42 0.30 13.62
N VAL A 20 -5.92 1.53 13.77
CA VAL A 20 -6.72 2.22 12.74
C VAL A 20 -5.95 2.52 11.45
N LEU A 21 -4.62 2.30 11.43
CA LEU A 21 -3.75 2.53 10.29
C LEU A 21 -3.44 1.23 9.52
N ASN A 22 -3.79 0.08 10.09
CA ASN A 22 -3.55 -1.24 9.50
C ASN A 22 -4.79 -1.70 8.71
N PHE A 23 -5.11 -1.01 7.61
CA PHE A 23 -6.11 -1.50 6.65
C PHE A 23 -5.48 -2.57 5.75
N GLY A 24 -5.39 -3.79 6.27
CA GLY A 24 -4.99 -4.95 5.47
C GLY A 24 -6.00 -5.22 4.35
N LEU A 25 -5.51 -5.32 3.12
CA LEU A 25 -6.33 -5.62 1.93
C LEU A 25 -5.98 -6.97 1.30
N GLY A 26 -4.75 -7.46 1.52
CA GLY A 26 -4.30 -8.76 1.02
C GLY A 26 -3.58 -9.55 2.10
N ILE A 27 -3.82 -10.86 2.11
CA ILE A 27 -3.12 -11.83 2.96
C ILE A 27 -2.66 -13.03 2.12
N ALA A 28 -1.43 -13.49 2.33
CA ALA A 28 -0.96 -14.78 1.86
C ALA A 28 -0.61 -15.67 3.07
N VAL A 29 -0.86 -16.97 2.91
CA VAL A 29 -0.63 -18.00 3.94
C VAL A 29 0.19 -19.11 3.30
N SER A 30 1.39 -19.34 3.80
CA SER A 30 2.40 -20.23 3.20
C SER A 30 3.51 -20.51 4.23
N ASP A 31 4.26 -21.59 4.03
CA ASP A 31 5.45 -21.91 4.85
C ASP A 31 6.68 -21.27 4.21
N PHE A 32 6.80 -19.94 4.28
CA PHE A 32 7.94 -19.24 3.68
C PHE A 32 9.23 -19.42 4.48
N SER A 33 9.11 -19.75 5.77
CA SER A 33 10.26 -19.99 6.64
C SER A 33 10.85 -21.39 6.46
N GLY A 34 10.08 -22.32 5.89
CA GLY A 34 10.48 -23.71 5.65
C GLY A 34 10.48 -24.57 6.92
N ASP A 35 9.76 -24.16 7.97
CA ASP A 35 9.72 -24.86 9.25
C ASP A 35 8.53 -25.82 9.40
N GLY A 36 7.68 -25.88 8.37
CA GLY A 36 6.48 -26.72 8.32
C GLY A 36 5.23 -26.05 8.90
N LEU A 37 5.31 -24.80 9.36
CA LEU A 37 4.19 -24.02 9.87
C LEU A 37 3.74 -22.97 8.83
N ALA A 38 2.44 -22.69 8.83
CA ALA A 38 1.89 -21.68 7.92
C ALA A 38 2.14 -20.28 8.47
N ASP A 39 3.06 -19.56 7.88
CA ASP A 39 3.37 -18.16 8.11
C ASP A 39 2.37 -17.23 7.39
N LEU A 40 2.40 -15.93 7.70
CA LEU A 40 1.52 -14.94 7.08
C LEU A 40 2.28 -13.78 6.47
N ILE A 41 1.84 -13.33 5.30
CA ILE A 41 2.22 -12.05 4.72
C ILE A 41 0.98 -11.17 4.62
N LEU A 42 1.07 -9.95 5.14
CA LEU A 42 0.00 -8.96 5.13
C LEU A 42 0.42 -7.74 4.32
N VAL A 43 -0.47 -7.30 3.44
CA VAL A 43 -0.31 -6.06 2.66
C VAL A 43 -1.56 -5.19 2.74
N GLY A 44 -1.38 -3.89 2.63
CA GLY A 44 -2.46 -2.92 2.69
C GLY A 44 -2.02 -1.52 2.25
N GLU A 45 -2.93 -0.57 2.36
CA GLU A 45 -2.64 0.81 2.00
C GLU A 45 -1.85 1.51 3.12
N TRP A 46 -0.87 2.33 2.72
CA TRP A 46 -0.06 3.18 3.59
C TRP A 46 0.86 2.45 4.57
N MET A 47 1.09 1.16 4.34
CA MET A 47 1.91 0.31 5.18
C MET A 47 2.96 -0.44 4.35
N PRO A 48 4.10 -0.82 4.96
CA PRO A 48 5.01 -1.77 4.32
C PRO A 48 4.35 -3.14 4.16
N VAL A 49 4.94 -3.99 3.32
CA VAL A 49 4.69 -5.43 3.38
C VAL A 49 5.09 -5.94 4.77
N ARG A 50 4.25 -6.75 5.42
CA ARG A 50 4.52 -7.26 6.77
C ARG A 50 4.55 -8.77 6.77
N LEU A 51 5.60 -9.35 7.34
CA LEU A 51 5.80 -10.79 7.45
C LEU A 51 5.57 -11.22 8.90
N PHE A 52 4.90 -12.33 9.10
CA PHE A 52 4.65 -12.90 10.41
C PHE A 52 5.02 -14.39 10.42
N LEU A 53 6.01 -14.74 11.24
CA LEU A 53 6.41 -16.12 11.50
C LEU A 53 5.44 -16.78 12.46
N ASN A 54 5.00 -17.97 12.11
CA ASN A 54 4.14 -18.78 12.95
C ASN A 54 4.98 -19.65 13.87
N SER A 55 4.91 -19.42 15.17
CA SER A 55 5.57 -20.26 16.19
C SER A 55 4.62 -21.28 16.83
N GLY A 56 3.43 -21.49 16.25
CA GLY A 56 2.38 -22.37 16.72
C GLY A 56 1.21 -21.60 17.35
N PRO A 57 1.29 -21.18 18.63
CA PRO A 57 0.21 -20.43 19.28
C PRO A 57 0.23 -18.93 18.94
N THR A 58 1.32 -18.42 18.37
CA THR A 58 1.59 -17.00 18.18
C THR A 58 2.18 -16.72 16.81
N LEU A 59 1.93 -15.51 16.32
CA LEU A 59 2.53 -14.96 15.12
C LEU A 59 3.47 -13.83 15.53
N GLU A 60 4.75 -13.98 15.18
CA GLU A 60 5.78 -12.98 15.45
C GLU A 60 6.06 -12.19 14.18
N GLU A 61 5.88 -10.87 14.23
CA GLU A 61 6.24 -10.03 13.10
C GLU A 61 7.76 -9.93 12.93
N ILE A 62 8.25 -10.23 11.73
CA ILE A 62 9.64 -9.98 11.38
C ILE A 62 9.81 -8.47 11.15
N THR A 63 10.56 -7.82 12.05
CA THR A 63 10.84 -6.37 11.98
C THR A 63 12.32 -6.08 11.79
N GLY A 64 12.66 -4.88 11.28
CA GLY A 64 14.04 -4.40 11.19
C GLY A 64 14.89 -4.96 10.04
N GLN A 65 14.29 -5.72 9.12
CA GLN A 65 14.94 -6.24 7.92
C GLN A 65 15.30 -5.09 6.94
N ASN A 66 16.59 -4.96 6.60
CA ASN A 66 17.12 -3.87 5.76
C ASN A 66 16.63 -3.88 4.30
N TRP A 67 16.06 -4.98 3.80
CA TRP A 67 15.53 -5.08 2.44
C TRP A 67 14.10 -4.52 2.31
N MET A 68 13.44 -4.22 3.43
CA MET A 68 12.04 -3.78 3.48
C MET A 68 11.75 -2.28 3.81
N PRO A 69 12.73 -1.36 4.00
CA PRO A 69 12.47 -0.03 4.61
C PRO A 69 11.54 0.86 3.77
N ASP A 70 11.37 0.54 2.49
CA ASP A 70 10.67 1.36 1.52
C ASP A 70 9.53 0.65 0.77
N SER A 71 9.08 -0.50 1.26
CA SER A 71 7.94 -1.22 0.67
C SER A 71 6.58 -0.60 1.00
N ARG A 72 6.53 0.65 1.50
CA ARG A 72 5.28 1.33 1.80
C ARG A 72 4.55 1.66 0.51
N GLY A 73 3.36 1.09 0.33
CA GLY A 73 2.60 1.22 -0.91
C GLY A 73 1.11 1.35 -0.68
N TRP A 74 0.35 1.34 -1.78
CA TRP A 74 -1.10 1.18 -1.75
C TRP A 74 -1.45 -0.24 -2.18
N TRP A 75 -0.93 -1.21 -1.44
CA TRP A 75 -1.08 -2.61 -1.77
C TRP A 75 -2.54 -3.04 -1.66
N LYS A 76 -3.02 -3.79 -2.64
CA LYS A 76 -4.42 -4.18 -2.77
C LYS A 76 -4.64 -5.68 -2.83
N SER A 77 -3.64 -6.44 -3.28
CA SER A 77 -3.72 -7.89 -3.36
C SER A 77 -2.34 -8.53 -3.26
N ILE A 78 -2.32 -9.82 -2.92
CA ILE A 78 -1.12 -10.64 -2.85
C ILE A 78 -1.47 -12.04 -3.37
N CYS A 79 -0.52 -12.70 -4.01
CA CYS A 79 -0.63 -14.06 -4.52
C CYS A 79 0.68 -14.79 -4.29
N SER A 80 0.62 -16.05 -3.87
CA SER A 80 1.80 -16.89 -3.64
C SER A 80 2.03 -17.88 -4.78
N GLY A 81 3.28 -18.28 -4.99
CA GLY A 81 3.71 -19.30 -5.93
C GLY A 81 5.24 -19.40 -5.97
N ASP A 82 5.76 -20.55 -6.38
CA ASP A 82 7.18 -20.75 -6.70
C ASP A 82 7.40 -20.22 -8.12
N PHE A 83 7.68 -18.92 -8.25
CA PHE A 83 7.66 -18.24 -9.56
C PHE A 83 9.03 -18.24 -10.24
N ASP A 84 10.11 -18.42 -9.48
CA ASP A 84 11.46 -18.58 -10.02
C ASP A 84 11.96 -20.04 -10.05
N GLN A 85 11.14 -20.98 -9.57
CA GLN A 85 11.34 -22.43 -9.65
C GLN A 85 12.49 -22.92 -8.76
N ASP A 86 12.76 -22.24 -7.65
CA ASP A 86 13.81 -22.59 -6.71
C ASP A 86 13.34 -23.54 -5.59
N GLY A 87 12.02 -23.76 -5.51
CA GLY A 87 11.38 -24.70 -4.59
C GLY A 87 10.92 -24.08 -3.27
N ASP A 88 11.07 -22.77 -3.10
CA ASP A 88 10.45 -22.02 -2.01
C ASP A 88 9.22 -21.23 -2.51
N THR A 89 8.56 -20.44 -1.64
CA THR A 89 7.35 -19.69 -2.01
C THR A 89 7.63 -18.20 -2.12
N ASP A 90 7.45 -17.67 -3.34
CA ASP A 90 7.47 -16.24 -3.65
C ASP A 90 6.07 -15.61 -3.66
N TYR A 91 6.05 -14.29 -3.91
CA TYR A 91 4.81 -13.53 -3.94
C TYR A 91 4.77 -12.49 -5.06
N LEU A 92 3.58 -12.34 -5.63
CA LEU A 92 3.21 -11.16 -6.41
C LEU A 92 2.35 -10.23 -5.55
N LEU A 93 2.62 -8.93 -5.64
CA LEU A 93 1.96 -7.86 -4.91
C LEU A 93 1.26 -6.92 -5.88
N GLY A 94 -0.05 -6.79 -5.76
CA GLY A 94 -0.85 -5.86 -6.56
C GLY A 94 -0.93 -4.49 -5.91
N ASN A 95 -0.68 -3.43 -6.69
CA ASN A 95 -0.71 -2.03 -6.23
C ASN A 95 -1.53 -1.16 -7.20
N LEU A 96 -1.48 0.17 -7.07
CA LEU A 96 -2.20 1.11 -7.92
C LEU A 96 -1.71 1.10 -9.40
N GLY A 97 -0.44 0.80 -9.62
CA GLY A 97 0.23 0.82 -10.91
C GLY A 97 0.89 2.17 -11.23
N LEU A 98 1.89 2.14 -12.11
CA LEU A 98 2.69 3.30 -12.52
C LEU A 98 2.01 4.18 -13.60
N ASN A 99 0.88 3.74 -14.15
CA ASN A 99 0.02 4.55 -15.02
C ASN A 99 -0.90 5.48 -14.21
N PHE A 100 -0.32 6.18 -13.25
CA PHE A 100 -0.97 7.18 -12.43
C PHE A 100 -0.20 8.49 -12.47
N GLN A 101 -0.90 9.60 -12.24
CA GLN A 101 -0.28 10.93 -12.29
C GLN A 101 0.71 11.15 -11.14
N ILE A 102 0.44 10.56 -9.97
CA ILE A 102 1.31 10.61 -8.80
C ILE A 102 2.25 9.41 -8.85
N LYS A 103 3.55 9.66 -8.72
CA LYS A 103 4.61 8.64 -8.80
C LYS A 103 5.50 8.78 -7.57
N PRO A 104 5.08 8.21 -6.42
CA PRO A 104 5.87 8.33 -5.20
C PRO A 104 7.20 7.60 -5.35
N THR A 105 8.22 8.11 -4.66
CA THR A 105 9.49 7.43 -4.40
C THR A 105 9.80 7.51 -2.90
N PRO A 106 10.83 6.82 -2.38
CA PRO A 106 11.29 7.00 -1.01
C PRO A 106 11.67 8.46 -0.68
N GLU A 107 12.26 9.18 -1.64
CA GLU A 107 12.66 10.59 -1.50
C GLU A 107 11.48 11.55 -1.67
N GLU A 108 10.52 11.20 -2.53
CA GLU A 108 9.35 12.00 -2.86
C GLU A 108 8.05 11.21 -2.62
N PRO A 109 7.71 10.87 -1.35
CA PRO A 109 6.58 10.00 -1.06
C PRO A 109 5.24 10.72 -1.22
N ALA A 110 4.20 9.97 -1.59
CA ALA A 110 2.84 10.40 -1.37
C ALA A 110 2.55 10.32 0.13
N SER A 111 1.90 11.32 0.71
CA SER A 111 1.72 11.41 2.17
C SER A 111 0.31 11.82 2.56
N ILE A 112 -0.19 11.34 3.70
CA ILE A 112 -1.35 11.90 4.41
C ILE A 112 -0.88 12.49 5.73
N TYR A 113 -1.26 13.75 5.97
CA TYR A 113 -1.18 14.39 7.28
C TYR A 113 -2.58 14.42 7.88
N ALA A 114 -2.78 13.72 9.00
CA ALA A 114 -4.04 13.73 9.73
C ALA A 114 -3.87 14.47 11.06
N ASN A 115 -4.55 15.60 11.21
CA ASN A 115 -4.56 16.44 12.42
C ASN A 115 -5.83 17.28 12.47
N ASP A 116 -6.16 17.86 13.61
CA ASP A 116 -7.24 18.85 13.76
C ASP A 116 -6.70 20.25 13.42
N PHE A 117 -6.57 20.57 12.12
CA PHE A 117 -5.88 21.78 11.67
C PHE A 117 -6.70 23.05 11.93
N ASP A 118 -8.03 22.95 12.01
CA ASP A 118 -8.92 24.08 12.32
C ASP A 118 -9.37 24.13 13.79
N ASN A 119 -8.94 23.17 14.62
CA ASN A 119 -9.27 23.03 16.05
C ASN A 119 -10.78 22.86 16.32
N ASN A 120 -11.48 22.15 15.44
CA ASN A 120 -12.90 21.86 15.57
C ASN A 120 -13.21 20.54 16.31
N GLY A 121 -12.17 19.77 16.68
CA GLY A 121 -12.26 18.49 17.37
C GLY A 121 -12.34 17.27 16.46
N SER A 122 -12.31 17.45 15.13
CA SER A 122 -12.29 16.39 14.12
C SER A 122 -10.93 16.32 13.44
N LEU A 123 -10.55 15.14 12.93
CA LEU A 123 -9.32 15.00 12.15
C LEU A 123 -9.55 15.39 10.68
N ASP A 124 -8.73 16.31 10.20
CA ASP A 124 -8.58 16.65 8.79
C ASP A 124 -7.47 15.78 8.19
N ALA A 125 -7.80 14.95 7.20
CA ALA A 125 -6.83 14.10 6.50
C ALA A 125 -6.42 14.73 5.16
N ILE A 126 -5.27 15.39 5.15
CA ILE A 126 -4.75 16.09 3.98
C ILE A 126 -3.70 15.24 3.27
N MET A 127 -4.07 14.72 2.09
CA MET A 127 -3.13 14.03 1.23
C MET A 127 -2.28 15.04 0.44
N SER A 128 -1.03 14.68 0.19
CA SER A 128 -0.04 15.48 -0.53
C SER A 128 0.87 14.61 -1.39
N TYR A 129 1.49 15.23 -2.38
CA TYR A 129 2.45 14.58 -3.28
C TYR A 129 3.43 15.59 -3.88
N PHE A 130 4.56 15.07 -4.34
CA PHE A 130 5.61 15.90 -4.90
C PHE A 130 5.40 16.21 -6.38
N ILE A 131 5.73 17.45 -6.74
CA ILE A 131 5.88 17.90 -8.12
C ILE A 131 7.23 18.62 -8.20
N ARG A 132 8.21 18.02 -8.88
CA ARG A 132 9.55 18.60 -9.10
C ARG A 132 10.23 19.04 -7.79
N GLY A 133 10.29 18.16 -6.78
CA GLY A 133 10.95 18.45 -5.50
C GLY A 133 10.15 19.27 -4.49
N LYS A 134 8.89 19.61 -4.78
CA LYS A 134 8.02 20.37 -3.86
C LYS A 134 6.75 19.59 -3.54
N ASN A 135 6.39 19.54 -2.26
CA ASN A 135 5.23 18.78 -1.78
C ASN A 135 3.95 19.64 -1.72
N TYR A 136 2.95 19.30 -2.54
CA TYR A 136 1.71 20.05 -2.70
C TYR A 136 0.51 19.26 -2.14
N PRO A 137 -0.51 19.95 -1.59
CA PRO A 137 -1.77 19.28 -1.25
C PRO A 137 -2.44 18.72 -2.51
N ILE A 138 -3.08 17.56 -2.38
CA ILE A 138 -3.86 16.98 -3.47
C ILE A 138 -5.15 17.74 -3.74
N TYR A 139 -5.66 18.43 -2.72
CA TYR A 139 -6.94 19.10 -2.76
C TYR A 139 -6.81 20.51 -3.35
N PRO A 140 -7.68 20.89 -4.29
CA PRO A 140 -7.77 22.28 -4.74
C PRO A 140 -8.22 23.19 -3.60
N LYS A 141 -8.00 24.50 -3.78
CA LYS A 141 -8.33 25.54 -2.78
C LYS A 141 -9.74 25.38 -2.20
N ASP A 142 -10.73 25.14 -3.05
CA ASP A 142 -12.13 25.12 -2.60
C ASP A 142 -12.45 23.88 -1.77
N ASP A 143 -11.90 22.71 -2.13
CA ASP A 143 -12.04 21.49 -1.35
C ASP A 143 -11.36 21.65 0.01
N LEU A 144 -10.13 22.18 0.03
CA LEU A 144 -9.40 22.40 1.28
C LEU A 144 -10.08 23.46 2.15
N GLY A 145 -10.59 24.54 1.54
CA GLY A 145 -11.34 25.58 2.25
C GLY A 145 -12.73 25.17 2.71
N SER A 146 -13.31 24.11 2.13
CA SER A 146 -14.56 23.51 2.63
C SER A 146 -14.34 22.67 3.89
N GLN A 147 -13.16 22.08 4.04
CA GLN A 147 -12.74 21.33 5.22
C GLN A 147 -12.19 22.26 6.31
N ILE A 148 -11.32 23.20 5.92
CA ILE A 148 -10.60 24.11 6.82
C ILE A 148 -10.95 25.56 6.41
N PRO A 149 -11.99 26.18 7.00
CA PRO A 149 -12.51 27.47 6.54
C PRO A 149 -11.48 28.61 6.50
N ASP A 150 -10.46 28.57 7.36
CA ASP A 150 -9.41 29.60 7.42
C ASP A 150 -8.58 29.69 6.12
N ILE A 151 -8.52 28.61 5.33
CA ILE A 151 -7.85 28.60 4.01
C ILE A 151 -8.45 29.65 3.09
N ASN A 152 -9.77 29.83 3.09
CA ASN A 152 -10.43 30.83 2.25
C ASN A 152 -10.10 32.28 2.68
N ARG A 153 -9.79 32.48 3.97
CA ARG A 153 -9.37 33.79 4.50
C ARG A 153 -7.90 34.08 4.16
N ARG A 154 -7.01 33.08 4.29
CA ARG A 154 -5.58 33.21 4.00
C ARG A 154 -5.29 33.33 2.49
N TYR A 155 -6.06 32.63 1.67
CA TYR A 155 -5.87 32.56 0.22
C TYR A 155 -7.16 32.96 -0.51
N PRO A 156 -7.48 34.27 -0.62
CA PRO A 156 -8.77 34.74 -1.14
C PRO A 156 -8.99 34.48 -2.64
N SER A 157 -7.94 34.11 -3.39
CA SER A 157 -8.02 33.82 -4.83
C SER A 157 -7.33 32.49 -5.19
N TYR A 158 -7.71 31.88 -6.32
CA TYR A 158 -7.01 30.70 -6.82
C TYR A 158 -5.52 30.98 -7.09
N GLY A 159 -5.20 32.16 -7.63
CA GLY A 159 -3.81 32.57 -7.86
C GLY A 159 -2.98 32.64 -6.59
N SER A 160 -3.55 33.09 -5.47
CA SER A 160 -2.85 33.09 -4.17
C SER A 160 -2.62 31.70 -3.59
N PHE A 161 -3.36 30.68 -4.05
CA PHE A 161 -3.22 29.30 -3.57
C PHE A 161 -2.39 28.41 -4.50
N ALA A 162 -2.35 28.72 -5.81
CA ALA A 162 -1.87 27.81 -6.86
C ALA A 162 -0.47 27.21 -6.61
N ASP A 163 0.43 27.98 -6.01
CA ASP A 163 1.82 27.56 -5.76
C ASP A 163 2.11 27.22 -4.29
N GLN A 164 1.08 27.13 -3.44
CA GLN A 164 1.27 26.89 -2.01
C GLN A 164 1.55 25.40 -1.73
N THR A 165 2.70 25.13 -1.13
CA THR A 165 3.07 23.79 -0.67
C THR A 165 2.40 23.46 0.67
N ILE A 166 2.46 22.18 1.09
CA ILE A 166 1.98 21.77 2.41
C ILE A 166 2.62 22.59 3.54
N SER A 167 3.92 22.88 3.43
CA SER A 167 4.67 23.66 4.42
C SER A 167 4.42 25.18 4.36
N ASP A 168 3.86 25.68 3.25
CA ASP A 168 3.38 27.08 3.19
C ASP A 168 1.99 27.21 3.85
N ILE A 169 1.17 26.15 3.75
CA ILE A 169 -0.22 26.13 4.24
C ILE A 169 -0.29 25.79 5.73
N PHE A 170 0.54 24.87 6.21
CA PHE A 170 0.53 24.42 7.61
C PHE A 170 1.90 24.65 8.24
N SER A 171 1.90 25.07 9.50
CA SER A 171 3.12 25.29 10.26
C SER A 171 3.84 23.96 10.52
N GLU A 172 5.16 24.03 10.69
CA GLU A 172 5.98 22.87 11.05
C GLU A 172 5.47 22.16 12.32
N LYS A 173 4.98 22.92 13.30
CA LYS A 173 4.40 22.37 14.52
C LYS A 173 3.13 21.55 14.24
N GLU A 174 2.24 22.03 13.38
CA GLU A 174 1.01 21.31 13.03
C GLU A 174 1.33 20.03 12.25
N LEU A 175 2.30 20.09 11.34
CA LEU A 175 2.75 18.94 10.56
C LEU A 175 3.44 17.90 11.44
N ASN A 176 4.34 18.31 12.35
CA ASN A 176 5.04 17.41 13.27
C ASN A 176 4.10 16.75 14.29
N ASN A 177 2.97 17.40 14.61
CA ASN A 177 1.94 16.84 15.48
C ASN A 177 0.89 16.01 14.72
N SER A 178 1.00 15.93 13.39
CA SER A 178 0.09 15.14 12.58
C SER A 178 0.43 13.66 12.66
N LEU A 179 -0.59 12.81 12.58
CA LEU A 179 -0.38 11.44 12.16
C LEU A 179 0.03 11.44 10.68
N LEU A 180 1.25 10.95 10.41
CA LEU A 180 1.82 10.88 9.07
C LEU A 180 1.76 9.45 8.53
N LEU A 181 1.09 9.29 7.39
CA LEU A 181 1.11 8.07 6.59
C LEU A 181 1.81 8.35 5.26
N GLN A 182 2.57 7.39 4.75
CA GLN A 182 3.34 7.56 3.52
C GLN A 182 3.29 6.32 2.64
N ALA A 183 3.31 6.54 1.33
CA ALA A 183 3.54 5.53 0.32
C ALA A 183 4.73 5.98 -0.54
N ASN A 184 5.68 5.07 -0.72
CA ASN A 184 6.94 5.28 -1.43
C ASN A 184 6.92 4.65 -2.82
N THR A 185 5.96 3.76 -3.09
CA THR A 185 5.79 3.14 -4.40
C THR A 185 4.33 2.84 -4.69
N PHE A 186 3.96 2.98 -5.97
CA PHE A 186 2.68 2.49 -6.52
C PHE A 186 2.86 1.33 -7.49
N SER A 187 4.08 0.83 -7.65
CA SER A 187 4.35 -0.31 -8.51
C SER A 187 3.72 -1.58 -7.95
N SER A 188 3.10 -2.38 -8.82
CA SER A 188 2.86 -3.79 -8.53
C SER A 188 4.19 -4.53 -8.59
N SER A 189 4.45 -5.46 -7.68
CA SER A 189 5.81 -5.95 -7.43
C SER A 189 5.89 -7.47 -7.31
N TYR A 190 7.07 -8.02 -7.59
CA TYR A 190 7.49 -9.37 -7.23
C TYR A 190 8.27 -9.29 -5.91
N LEU A 191 7.94 -10.16 -4.97
CA LEU A 191 8.63 -10.33 -3.71
C LEU A 191 9.25 -11.73 -3.74
N GLU A 192 10.51 -11.78 -4.15
CA GLU A 192 11.34 -12.98 -4.23
C GLU A 192 11.72 -13.39 -2.83
N ASN A 193 11.57 -14.67 -2.51
CA ASN A 193 12.06 -15.23 -1.27
C ASN A 193 13.50 -15.71 -1.50
N LEU A 194 14.43 -15.19 -0.70
CA LEU A 194 15.85 -15.53 -0.80
C LEU A 194 16.26 -16.59 0.23
N GLY A 195 15.26 -17.19 0.91
CA GLY A 195 15.41 -18.05 2.05
C GLY A 195 15.87 -17.32 3.33
N ASN A 196 15.88 -18.05 4.45
CA ASN A 196 16.27 -17.52 5.77
C ASN A 196 15.51 -16.23 6.18
N ASN A 197 14.23 -16.14 5.82
CA ASN A 197 13.39 -14.97 6.06
C ASN A 197 13.94 -13.67 5.43
N GLN A 198 14.68 -13.79 4.32
CA GLN A 198 15.15 -12.67 3.51
C GLN A 198 14.34 -12.62 2.22
N PHE A 199 14.02 -11.42 1.75
CA PHE A 199 13.27 -11.24 0.52
C PHE A 199 13.84 -10.08 -0.29
N GLU A 200 13.59 -10.08 -1.59
CA GLU A 200 13.89 -8.97 -2.49
C GLU A 200 12.64 -8.48 -3.20
N LEU A 201 12.46 -7.17 -3.27
CA LEU A 201 11.30 -6.55 -3.92
C LEU A 201 11.71 -5.95 -5.26
N SER A 202 11.08 -6.38 -6.34
CA SER A 202 11.29 -5.86 -7.69
C SER A 202 9.96 -5.51 -8.38
N ASP A 203 10.03 -4.67 -9.42
CA ASP A 203 8.84 -4.23 -10.15
C ASP A 203 8.34 -5.30 -11.13
N LEU A 204 7.03 -5.50 -11.19
CA LEU A 204 6.43 -6.31 -12.25
C LEU A 204 6.50 -5.60 -13.61
N PRO A 205 6.44 -6.35 -14.73
CA PRO A 205 6.45 -5.79 -16.07
C PRO A 205 5.40 -4.71 -16.29
N PHE A 206 5.66 -3.81 -17.24
CA PHE A 206 4.81 -2.66 -17.54
C PHE A 206 3.32 -2.99 -17.73
N SER A 207 2.98 -4.16 -18.27
CA SER A 207 1.60 -4.63 -18.42
C SER A 207 0.84 -4.73 -17.09
N ALA A 208 1.52 -5.06 -15.99
CA ALA A 208 0.97 -5.11 -14.64
C ALA A 208 0.89 -3.72 -13.97
N GLN A 209 1.42 -2.67 -14.61
CA GLN A 209 1.49 -1.31 -14.08
C GLN A 209 0.43 -0.37 -14.69
N LEU A 210 -0.34 -0.85 -15.67
CA LEU A 210 -1.28 -0.01 -16.43
C LEU A 210 -2.50 0.44 -15.63
N SER A 211 -2.84 -0.24 -14.55
CA SER A 211 -4.05 0.00 -13.76
C SER A 211 -3.93 -0.74 -12.42
N PRO A 212 -4.78 -0.44 -11.42
CA PRO A 212 -4.73 -1.13 -10.15
C PRO A 212 -4.91 -2.64 -10.30
N VAL A 213 -4.06 -3.40 -9.60
CA VAL A 213 -4.17 -4.85 -9.47
C VAL A 213 -4.86 -5.17 -8.15
N ASN A 214 -6.17 -5.37 -8.21
CA ASN A 214 -7.02 -5.60 -7.04
C ASN A 214 -7.18 -7.09 -6.70
N SER A 215 -6.83 -7.97 -7.63
CA SER A 215 -6.95 -9.41 -7.45
C SER A 215 -5.96 -10.13 -8.35
N MET A 216 -5.41 -11.23 -7.84
CA MET A 216 -4.52 -12.12 -8.55
C MET A 216 -4.90 -13.56 -8.21
N ARG A 217 -4.61 -14.46 -9.13
CA ARG A 217 -4.74 -15.90 -8.89
C ARG A 217 -3.63 -16.64 -9.63
N SER A 218 -2.88 -17.45 -8.89
CA SER A 218 -1.91 -18.40 -9.41
C SER A 218 -2.54 -19.77 -9.61
N ASP A 219 -2.18 -20.42 -10.71
CA ASP A 219 -2.50 -21.82 -11.03
C ASP A 219 -1.62 -22.28 -12.19
N ASP A 220 -1.51 -23.58 -12.45
CA ASP A 220 -0.87 -24.09 -13.66
C ASP A 220 -1.89 -24.12 -14.81
N TYR A 221 -2.11 -22.96 -15.43
CA TYR A 221 -3.15 -22.80 -16.45
C TYR A 221 -2.76 -23.43 -17.79
N ASN A 222 -1.47 -23.50 -18.07
CA ASN A 222 -0.94 -24.02 -19.33
C ASN A 222 -0.51 -25.52 -19.25
N ASN A 223 -0.46 -26.10 -18.04
CA ASN A 223 -0.03 -27.47 -17.73
C ASN A 223 1.46 -27.76 -18.00
N ASP A 224 2.34 -26.77 -17.81
CA ASP A 224 3.80 -26.94 -17.91
C ASP A 224 4.46 -27.29 -16.57
N GLY A 225 3.70 -27.27 -15.48
CA GLY A 225 4.16 -27.53 -14.13
C GLY A 225 4.66 -26.30 -13.38
N HIS A 226 4.54 -25.10 -13.96
CA HIS A 226 4.94 -23.83 -13.36
C HIS A 226 3.71 -22.95 -13.05
N PRO A 227 3.71 -22.20 -11.93
CA PRO A 227 2.60 -21.32 -11.61
C PRO A 227 2.48 -20.16 -12.61
N ASP A 228 1.41 -20.16 -13.41
CA ASP A 228 0.96 -19.00 -14.18
C ASP A 228 0.11 -18.07 -13.29
N VAL A 229 -0.01 -16.79 -13.66
CA VAL A 229 -0.82 -15.82 -12.89
C VAL A 229 -1.78 -15.02 -13.76
N LEU A 230 -3.04 -15.00 -13.34
CA LEU A 230 -4.05 -14.07 -13.84
C LEU A 230 -4.19 -12.87 -12.89
N LEU A 231 -3.93 -11.67 -13.40
CA LEU A 231 -4.08 -10.40 -12.70
C LEU A 231 -5.34 -9.67 -13.19
N ALA A 232 -6.10 -9.11 -12.24
CA ALA A 232 -7.31 -8.35 -12.51
C ALA A 232 -7.43 -7.13 -11.61
N GLY A 233 -8.09 -6.10 -12.13
CA GLY A 233 -8.42 -4.91 -11.37
C GLY A 233 -8.66 -3.73 -12.30
N ASN A 234 -9.27 -2.69 -11.76
CA ASN A 234 -9.52 -1.37 -12.33
C ASN A 234 -10.16 -0.55 -11.21
N PHE A 235 -10.16 0.78 -11.33
CA PHE A 235 -10.79 1.66 -10.35
C PHE A 235 -11.49 2.84 -11.01
N TYR A 236 -12.76 3.04 -10.65
CA TYR A 236 -13.63 4.05 -11.24
C TYR A 236 -14.00 5.18 -10.27
N GLY A 237 -13.62 5.06 -8.99
CA GLY A 237 -13.97 5.98 -7.91
C GLY A 237 -12.95 7.10 -7.67
N SER A 238 -12.09 7.37 -8.63
CA SER A 238 -11.06 8.41 -8.55
C SER A 238 -11.66 9.81 -8.72
N ARG A 239 -10.97 10.82 -8.17
CA ARG A 239 -11.32 12.23 -8.39
C ARG A 239 -11.28 12.56 -9.89
N ILE A 240 -12.13 13.50 -10.31
CA ILE A 240 -12.21 13.95 -11.72
C ILE A 240 -10.83 14.31 -12.27
N GLN A 241 -9.97 14.94 -11.46
CA GLN A 241 -8.61 15.32 -11.85
C GLN A 241 -7.72 14.14 -12.29
N PHE A 242 -7.96 12.94 -11.76
CA PHE A 242 -7.18 11.75 -12.08
C PHE A 242 -7.78 10.90 -13.19
N GLY A 243 -9.07 11.07 -13.49
CA GLY A 243 -9.76 10.21 -14.43
C GLY A 243 -9.85 8.76 -13.96
N ARG A 244 -10.46 7.89 -14.76
CA ARG A 244 -10.63 6.46 -14.41
C ARG A 244 -9.31 5.71 -14.59
N LEU A 245 -9.09 4.72 -13.74
CA LEU A 245 -7.98 3.77 -13.85
C LEU A 245 -8.55 2.46 -14.42
N ASP A 246 -8.81 2.43 -15.72
CA ASP A 246 -9.55 1.35 -16.40
C ASP A 246 -8.79 0.70 -17.58
N ALA A 247 -7.46 0.84 -17.56
CA ALA A 247 -6.58 0.34 -18.61
C ALA A 247 -6.24 -1.15 -18.49
N ASN A 248 -6.61 -1.83 -17.41
CA ASN A 248 -6.48 -3.28 -17.33
C ASN A 248 -7.56 -3.95 -18.18
N LYS A 249 -7.16 -4.88 -19.06
CA LYS A 249 -8.06 -5.74 -19.85
C LYS A 249 -8.03 -7.22 -19.40
N GLY A 250 -7.41 -7.48 -18.25
CA GLY A 250 -6.88 -8.77 -17.85
C GLY A 250 -5.42 -8.87 -18.26
N THR A 251 -4.55 -9.21 -17.31
CA THR A 251 -3.13 -9.52 -17.58
C THR A 251 -2.87 -10.96 -17.20
N PHE A 252 -2.26 -11.72 -18.09
CA PHE A 252 -1.86 -13.10 -17.86
C PHE A 252 -0.33 -13.17 -17.93
N ALA A 253 0.29 -13.70 -16.89
CA ALA A 253 1.74 -13.90 -16.78
C ALA A 253 2.02 -15.40 -16.79
N TYR A 254 2.97 -15.82 -17.63
CA TYR A 254 3.45 -17.19 -17.67
C TYR A 254 4.56 -17.38 -16.63
N GLY A 255 4.58 -18.55 -15.99
CA GLY A 255 5.67 -19.00 -15.11
C GLY A 255 6.90 -19.53 -15.85
#